data_AF-A0A948HYT4-F1
#
_entry.id   AF-A0A948HYT4-F1
#
_cell.length_a   1.000
_cell.length_b   1.000
_cell.length_c   1.000
_cell.angle_alpha   90.00
_cell.angle_beta   90.00
_cell.angle_gamma   90.00
#
_symmetry.space_group_name_H-M   'P 1'
#
loop_
_entity.id
_entity.type
_entity.pdbx_description
1 polymer ?
#
loop_
_entity_poly.entity_id
_entity_poly.type
_entity_poly.pdbx_seq_one_letter_code
_entity_poly.pdbx_strand_id
1 'polypeptide(L)'
;LYIGKASLFTAFDIDSCAEACLKLADDAELRRKMGESGRARARAHFDWSAIVPAYQALWAELAERRSRAVEAVPPAPDRPADPWRLDPFLQFGAYPSRTLTANSLVRLAPEGLWELEAAYASPHIGYARTSLPTVEEARVLCRHLAEIQECRAVDLVRHLPVERQPVAFRGLAWLAKYGVVTIHTGEA
;
A
#
# COMPACT_ATOMS: atom_id res chain seq x y z
N LEU A 1 7.36 4.82 11.53
CA LEU A 1 7.07 3.50 10.91
C LEU A 1 8.09 3.33 9.78
N TYR A 2 8.73 2.17 9.59
CA TYR A 2 9.60 1.94 8.42
C TYR A 2 8.96 0.90 7.48
N ILE A 3 9.69 0.44 6.44
CA ILE A 3 9.11 -0.31 5.31
C ILE A 3 8.22 -1.50 5.71
N GLY A 4 8.61 -2.28 6.73
CA GLY A 4 7.80 -3.41 7.18
C GLY A 4 6.45 -3.01 7.76
N LYS A 5 6.35 -1.85 8.43
CA LYS A 5 5.04 -1.38 8.92
C LYS A 5 4.28 -0.62 7.84
N ALA A 6 4.98 0.12 6.98
CA ALA A 6 4.36 0.80 5.84
C ALA A 6 3.68 -0.19 4.89
N SER A 7 4.29 -1.35 4.67
CA SER A 7 3.72 -2.42 3.83
C SER A 7 2.42 -2.98 4.38
N LEU A 8 2.05 -2.77 5.65
CA LEU A 8 0.76 -3.20 6.19
C LEU A 8 -0.40 -2.33 5.71
N PHE A 9 -0.11 -1.08 5.31
CA PHE A 9 -1.09 -0.08 4.88
C PHE A 9 -1.20 0.06 3.36
N THR A 10 -0.76 -0.96 2.63
CA THR A 10 -1.02 -1.14 1.20
C THR A 10 -1.99 -2.29 1.01
N ALA A 11 -2.91 -2.22 0.05
CA ALA A 11 -3.80 -3.32 -0.29
C ALA A 11 -3.93 -3.43 -1.81
N PHE A 12 -4.40 -4.57 -2.27
CA PHE A 12 -4.80 -4.79 -3.65
C PHE A 12 -6.20 -5.39 -3.68
N ASP A 13 -6.88 -5.25 -4.80
CA ASP A 13 -8.17 -5.87 -5.04
C ASP A 13 -7.97 -7.39 -5.21
N ILE A 14 -8.40 -8.15 -4.20
CA ILE A 14 -8.13 -9.59 -4.11
C ILE A 14 -8.84 -10.33 -5.25
N ASP A 15 -10.08 -9.98 -5.54
CA ASP A 15 -10.89 -10.62 -6.58
C ASP A 15 -10.30 -10.33 -7.96
N SER A 16 -9.98 -9.06 -8.26
CA SER A 16 -9.35 -8.69 -9.53
C SER A 16 -7.99 -9.36 -9.72
N CYS A 17 -7.23 -9.53 -8.63
CA CYS A 17 -5.95 -10.24 -8.66
C CYS A 17 -6.14 -11.74 -8.95
N ALA A 18 -7.11 -12.37 -8.27
CA ALA A 18 -7.44 -13.77 -8.47
C ALA A 18 -7.92 -14.03 -9.90
N GLU A 19 -8.84 -13.21 -10.42
CA GLU A 19 -9.32 -13.28 -11.80
C GLU A 19 -8.17 -13.12 -12.82
N ALA A 20 -7.27 -12.15 -12.61
CA ALA A 20 -6.12 -11.95 -13.48
C ALA A 20 -5.16 -13.16 -13.44
N CYS A 21 -4.94 -13.75 -12.27
CA CYS A 21 -4.13 -14.97 -12.12
C CYS A 21 -4.76 -16.16 -12.84
N LEU A 22 -6.07 -16.38 -12.67
CA LEU A 22 -6.82 -17.45 -13.33
C LEU A 22 -6.81 -17.30 -14.84
N LYS A 23 -7.11 -16.09 -15.34
CA LYS A 23 -7.03 -15.77 -16.77
C LYS A 23 -5.67 -16.11 -17.35
N LEU A 24 -4.59 -15.77 -16.65
CA LEU A 24 -3.23 -16.12 -17.08
C LEU A 24 -2.98 -17.64 -17.00
N ALA A 25 -3.46 -18.31 -15.96
CA ALA A 25 -3.29 -19.76 -15.79
C ALA A 25 -4.04 -20.59 -16.86
N ASP A 26 -5.18 -20.10 -17.34
CA ASP A 26 -6.03 -20.83 -18.31
C ASP A 26 -5.66 -20.51 -19.77
N ASP A 27 -5.10 -19.34 -20.06
CA ASP A 27 -4.76 -18.92 -21.43
C ASP A 27 -3.27 -19.15 -21.76
N ALA A 28 -2.98 -20.21 -22.52
CA ALA A 28 -1.62 -20.56 -22.94
C ALA A 28 -0.98 -19.53 -23.89
N GLU A 29 -1.77 -18.88 -24.74
CA GLU A 29 -1.27 -17.85 -25.65
C GLU A 29 -0.88 -16.60 -24.87
N LEU A 30 -1.73 -16.17 -23.92
CA LEU A 30 -1.45 -15.05 -23.04
C LEU A 30 -0.17 -15.28 -22.23
N ARG A 31 0.03 -16.48 -21.67
CA ARG A 31 1.29 -16.82 -20.98
C ARG A 31 2.50 -16.68 -21.88
N ARG A 32 2.43 -17.19 -23.11
CA ARG A 32 3.52 -17.08 -24.08
C ARG A 32 3.82 -15.61 -24.38
N LYS A 33 2.79 -14.82 -24.69
CA LYS A 33 2.91 -13.39 -25.01
C LYS A 33 3.50 -12.59 -23.84
N MET A 34 2.98 -12.78 -22.63
CA MET A 34 3.50 -12.09 -21.44
C MET A 34 4.92 -12.54 -21.10
N GLY A 35 5.24 -13.82 -21.26
CA GLY A 35 6.59 -14.35 -21.05
C GLY A 35 7.62 -13.77 -22.04
N GLU A 36 7.26 -13.69 -23.32
CA GLU A 36 8.09 -13.07 -24.36
C GLU A 36 8.30 -11.57 -24.08
N SER A 37 7.24 -10.85 -23.72
CA SER A 37 7.31 -9.44 -23.33
C SER A 37 8.20 -9.23 -22.09
N GLY A 38 8.05 -10.08 -21.07
CA GLY A 38 8.88 -10.04 -19.87
C GLY A 38 10.36 -10.27 -20.17
N ARG A 39 10.67 -11.28 -21.00
CA ARG A 39 12.03 -11.57 -21.45
C ARG A 39 12.63 -10.42 -22.27
N ALA A 40 11.85 -9.83 -23.17
CA ALA A 40 12.29 -8.68 -23.96
C ALA A 40 12.62 -7.48 -23.06
N ARG A 41 11.73 -7.15 -22.11
CA ARG A 41 11.97 -6.09 -21.12
C ARG A 41 13.20 -6.35 -20.26
N ALA A 42 13.38 -7.59 -19.80
CA ALA A 42 14.55 -7.97 -19.00
C ALA A 42 15.86 -7.75 -19.74
N ARG A 43 15.94 -8.16 -21.01
CA ARG A 43 17.11 -7.94 -21.85
C ARG A 43 17.35 -6.46 -22.17
N ALA A 44 16.29 -5.71 -22.42
CA ALA A 44 16.40 -4.30 -22.81
C ALA A 44 16.81 -3.38 -21.64
N HIS A 45 16.38 -3.68 -20.42
CA HIS A 45 16.53 -2.74 -19.29
C HIS A 45 17.30 -3.30 -18.10
N PHE A 46 17.34 -4.62 -17.91
CA PHE A 46 17.94 -5.25 -16.73
C PHE A 46 19.17 -6.11 -17.06
N ASP A 47 19.61 -6.13 -18.32
CA ASP A 47 20.90 -6.68 -18.69
C ASP A 47 22.03 -5.75 -18.25
N TRP A 48 23.18 -6.31 -17.85
CA TRP A 48 24.33 -5.50 -17.43
C TRP A 48 24.81 -4.52 -18.49
N SER A 49 24.69 -4.89 -19.77
CA SER A 49 25.03 -4.00 -20.89
C SER A 49 24.14 -2.75 -20.98
N ALA A 50 22.91 -2.81 -20.46
CA ALA A 50 21.99 -1.66 -20.38
C ALA A 50 22.09 -0.92 -19.03
N ILE A 51 22.23 -1.66 -17.93
CA ILE A 51 22.28 -1.11 -16.57
C ILE A 51 23.51 -0.22 -16.37
N VAL A 52 24.71 -0.70 -16.73
CA VAL A 52 25.97 0.02 -16.48
C VAL A 52 25.98 1.42 -17.12
N PRO A 53 25.69 1.58 -18.43
CA PRO A 53 25.69 2.92 -19.02
C PRO A 53 24.59 3.81 -18.46
N ALA A 54 23.42 3.26 -18.08
CA ALA A 54 22.36 4.04 -17.45
C ALA A 54 22.80 4.61 -16.08
N TYR A 55 23.50 3.81 -15.27
CA TYR A 55 24.09 4.30 -14.01
C TYR A 55 25.18 5.34 -14.25
N GLN A 56 26.06 5.13 -15.24
CA GLN A 56 27.10 6.10 -15.59
C GLN A 56 26.49 7.45 -16.01
N ALA A 57 25.44 7.43 -16.83
CA ALA A 57 24.71 8.63 -17.23
C ALA A 57 24.09 9.33 -16.02
N LEU A 58 23.43 8.58 -15.12
CA LEU A 58 22.86 9.12 -13.89
C LEU A 58 23.93 9.74 -12.99
N TRP A 59 25.10 9.10 -12.84
CA TRP A 59 26.20 9.65 -12.06
C TRP A 59 26.77 10.93 -12.65
N ALA A 60 26.92 10.99 -13.98
CA ALA A 60 27.36 12.20 -14.67
C ALA A 60 26.36 13.36 -14.46
N GLU A 61 25.07 13.09 -14.60
CA GLU A 61 24.00 14.06 -14.35
C GLU A 61 24.02 14.56 -12.89
N LEU A 62 24.11 13.65 -11.91
CA LEU A 62 24.18 14.00 -10.49
C LEU A 62 25.45 14.80 -10.16
N ALA A 63 26.58 14.51 -10.81
CA ALA A 63 27.81 15.27 -10.65
C ALA A 63 27.67 16.69 -11.21
N GLU A 64 27.06 16.86 -12.38
CA GLU A 64 26.77 18.16 -12.97
C GLU A 64 25.84 18.98 -12.04
N ARG A 65 24.74 18.38 -11.58
CA ARG A 65 23.81 19.02 -10.63
C ARG A 65 24.54 19.48 -9.37
N ARG A 66 25.42 18.65 -8.79
CA ARG A 66 26.19 19.00 -7.60
C ARG A 66 27.18 20.13 -7.85
N SER A 67 27.84 20.18 -9.01
CA SER A 67 28.80 21.24 -9.35
C SER A 67 28.15 22.64 -9.47
N ARG A 68 26.85 22.70 -9.75
CA ARG A 68 26.08 23.94 -9.91
C ARG A 68 25.19 24.26 -8.72
N ALA A 69 24.97 23.29 -7.83
CA ALA A 69 24.17 23.50 -6.64
C ALA A 69 24.97 24.31 -5.61
N VAL A 70 24.36 25.38 -5.09
CA VAL A 70 24.80 26.00 -3.84
C VAL A 70 24.30 25.12 -2.71
N GLU A 71 25.16 24.77 -1.75
CA GLU A 71 24.76 24.02 -0.56
C GLU A 71 23.67 24.78 0.20
N ALA A 72 22.45 24.23 0.21
CA ALA A 72 21.31 24.90 0.82
C ALA A 72 20.27 23.90 1.33
N VAL A 73 20.44 23.43 2.57
CA VAL A 73 19.32 22.99 3.42
C VAL A 73 19.65 23.32 4.89
N PRO A 74 19.25 24.48 5.42
CA PRO A 74 19.26 24.69 6.86
C PRO A 74 18.26 23.72 7.54
N PRO A 75 18.60 23.11 8.70
CA PRO A 75 17.68 22.26 9.45
C PRO A 75 16.42 23.05 9.84
N ALA A 76 15.24 22.49 9.57
CA ALA A 76 13.97 23.11 9.93
C ALA A 76 13.22 22.20 10.93
N PRO A 77 12.59 22.74 12.00
CA PRO A 77 11.96 21.95 13.06
C PRO A 77 10.79 21.06 12.59
N ASP A 78 10.21 21.39 11.45
CA ASP A 78 9.12 20.72 10.75
C ASP A 78 9.59 19.70 9.70
N ARG A 79 10.91 19.53 9.52
CA ARG A 79 11.50 18.54 8.61
C ARG A 79 12.27 17.47 9.37
N PRO A 80 11.79 16.23 9.42
CA PRO A 80 12.67 15.08 9.57
C PRO A 80 13.01 14.51 8.19
N ALA A 81 14.30 14.46 7.84
CA ALA A 81 14.78 13.49 6.86
C ALA A 81 16.29 13.29 7.04
N ASP A 82 16.64 12.36 7.93
CA ASP A 82 17.85 11.58 7.70
C ASP A 82 17.80 11.09 6.23
N PRO A 83 18.75 11.45 5.34
CA PRO A 83 18.77 11.01 3.95
C PRO A 83 18.73 9.48 3.82
N TRP A 84 19.15 8.77 4.88
CA TRP A 84 19.15 7.32 4.97
C TRP A 84 17.83 6.72 5.47
N ARG A 85 16.90 7.56 5.94
CA ARG A 85 15.58 7.18 6.48
C ARG A 85 14.49 8.15 6.06
N LEU A 86 14.29 8.26 4.75
CA LEU A 86 13.10 8.89 4.19
C LEU A 86 11.82 8.20 4.70
N ASP A 87 10.75 8.97 4.88
CA ASP A 87 9.44 8.42 5.20
C ASP A 87 9.00 7.47 4.06
N PRO A 88 8.71 6.18 4.33
CA PRO A 88 8.28 5.24 3.30
C PRO A 88 7.01 5.68 2.55
N PHE A 89 6.09 6.40 3.19
CA PHE A 89 4.88 6.90 2.52
C PHE A 89 5.19 8.01 1.52
N LEU A 90 6.29 8.75 1.72
CA LEU A 90 6.81 9.68 0.72
C LEU A 90 7.60 8.94 -0.37
N GLN A 91 8.50 8.05 0.03
CA GLN A 91 9.37 7.31 -0.90
C GLN A 91 8.58 6.45 -1.90
N PHE A 92 7.50 5.82 -1.44
CA PHE A 92 6.66 4.94 -2.26
C PHE A 92 5.31 5.59 -2.64
N GLY A 93 5.15 6.90 -2.44
CA GLY A 93 3.87 7.60 -2.65
C GLY A 93 3.32 7.53 -4.08
N ALA A 94 4.19 7.32 -5.08
CA ALA A 94 3.80 7.20 -6.49
C ALA A 94 3.42 5.77 -6.93
N TYR A 95 3.55 4.76 -6.07
CA TYR A 95 3.31 3.36 -6.41
C TYR A 95 1.83 2.95 -6.46
N PRO A 96 0.97 3.36 -5.51
CA PRO A 96 -0.39 2.85 -5.48
C PRO A 96 -1.23 3.47 -6.59
N SER A 97 -2.04 2.67 -7.28
CA SER A 97 -2.99 3.18 -8.30
C SER A 97 -4.08 4.06 -7.71
N ARG A 98 -4.37 3.91 -6.40
CA ARG A 98 -5.33 4.70 -5.63
C ARG A 98 -4.83 4.86 -4.20
N THR A 99 -5.16 5.99 -3.57
CA THR A 99 -4.86 6.24 -2.16
C THR A 99 -6.13 6.17 -1.31
N LEU A 100 -6.00 5.72 -0.06
CA LEU A 100 -7.09 5.78 0.91
C LEU A 100 -7.33 7.25 1.28
N THR A 101 -8.55 7.73 1.07
CA THR A 101 -8.96 9.10 1.37
C THR A 101 -10.09 9.11 2.39
N ALA A 102 -10.37 10.26 2.99
CA ALA A 102 -11.50 10.42 3.91
C ALA A 102 -12.85 10.00 3.28
N ASN A 103 -12.99 10.20 1.97
CA ASN A 103 -14.21 9.90 1.20
C ASN A 103 -14.21 8.51 0.56
N SER A 104 -13.15 7.71 0.74
CA SER A 104 -13.16 6.32 0.27
C SER A 104 -14.30 5.57 0.94
N LEU A 105 -15.09 4.85 0.14
CA LEU A 105 -16.22 4.04 0.59
C LEU A 105 -15.70 2.68 1.04
N VAL A 106 -16.10 2.26 2.23
CA VAL A 106 -15.70 1.00 2.86
C VAL A 106 -16.94 0.13 3.00
N ARG A 107 -16.83 -1.14 2.61
CA ARG A 107 -17.87 -2.16 2.78
C ARG A 107 -17.32 -3.36 3.52
N LEU A 108 -18.17 -4.07 4.25
CA LEU A 108 -17.81 -5.37 4.77
C LEU A 108 -17.72 -6.36 3.61
N ALA A 109 -16.64 -7.12 3.51
CA ALA A 109 -16.54 -8.18 2.51
C ALA A 109 -17.47 -9.35 2.86
N PRO A 110 -17.96 -10.14 1.89
CA PRO A 110 -18.87 -11.25 2.15
C PRO A 110 -18.37 -12.21 3.24
N GLU A 111 -17.08 -12.57 3.20
CA GLU A 111 -16.42 -13.47 4.16
C GLU A 111 -15.71 -12.74 5.32
N GLY A 112 -15.81 -11.41 5.37
CA GLY A 112 -14.85 -10.60 6.11
C GLY A 112 -14.86 -10.79 7.62
N LEU A 113 -16.01 -11.14 8.21
CA LEU A 113 -16.12 -11.44 9.64
C LEU A 113 -15.41 -12.73 10.04
N TRP A 114 -15.30 -13.68 9.12
CA TRP A 114 -14.72 -15.00 9.36
C TRP A 114 -13.19 -14.92 9.24
N GLU A 115 -12.73 -14.07 8.33
CA GLU A 115 -11.31 -13.79 8.12
C GLU A 115 -10.70 -12.90 9.22
N LEU A 116 -11.52 -12.13 9.93
CA LEU A 116 -11.05 -11.17 10.94
C LEU A 116 -10.18 -11.83 12.02
N GLU A 117 -10.67 -12.88 12.67
CA GLU A 117 -9.92 -13.55 13.75
C GLU A 117 -8.62 -14.20 13.22
N ALA A 118 -8.70 -14.83 12.05
CA ALA A 118 -7.55 -15.44 11.40
C ALA A 118 -6.47 -14.40 11.05
N ALA A 119 -6.87 -13.22 10.57
CA ALA A 119 -5.98 -12.11 10.27
C ALA A 119 -5.22 -11.64 11.52
N TYR A 120 -5.89 -11.54 12.67
CA TYR A 120 -5.27 -11.14 13.94
C TYR A 120 -4.48 -12.25 14.66
N ALA A 121 -4.80 -13.51 14.38
CA ALA A 121 -4.04 -14.67 14.85
C ALA A 121 -2.72 -14.86 14.07
N SER A 122 -2.61 -14.29 12.87
CA SER A 122 -1.42 -14.40 12.02
C SER A 122 -0.13 -13.95 12.75
N PRO A 123 0.93 -14.78 12.75
CA PRO A 123 2.21 -14.39 13.35
C PRO A 123 2.87 -13.23 12.59
N HIS A 124 2.51 -13.04 11.31
CA HIS A 124 3.09 -12.02 10.43
C HIS A 124 2.78 -10.59 10.87
N ILE A 125 1.79 -10.36 11.73
CA ILE A 125 1.47 -9.02 12.23
C ILE A 125 2.07 -8.71 13.61
N GLY A 126 2.78 -9.67 14.22
CA GLY A 126 3.30 -9.56 15.59
C GLY A 126 4.11 -8.27 15.85
N TYR A 127 5.00 -7.91 14.92
CA TYR A 127 5.85 -6.71 15.03
C TYR A 127 5.10 -5.38 14.89
N ALA A 128 3.83 -5.41 14.47
CA ALA A 128 3.05 -4.23 14.13
C ALA A 128 1.72 -4.11 14.89
N ARG A 129 1.43 -4.98 15.86
CA ARG A 129 0.18 -4.94 16.64
C ARG A 129 -0.13 -3.56 17.22
N THR A 130 0.88 -2.80 17.66
CA THR A 130 0.69 -1.44 18.21
C THR A 130 0.38 -0.37 17.16
N SER A 131 0.57 -0.68 15.88
CA SER A 131 0.33 0.21 14.74
C SER A 131 -0.97 -0.11 14.01
N LEU A 132 -1.72 -1.11 14.47
CA LEU A 132 -2.99 -1.57 13.91
C LEU A 132 -4.14 -1.30 14.91
N PRO A 133 -5.40 -1.25 14.43
CA PRO A 133 -6.55 -1.35 15.33
C PRO A 133 -6.49 -2.66 16.10
N THR A 134 -7.03 -2.70 17.31
CA THR A 134 -7.21 -3.97 18.04
C THR A 134 -8.29 -4.81 17.36
N VAL A 135 -8.34 -6.11 17.68
CA VAL A 135 -9.40 -6.97 17.14
C VAL A 135 -10.79 -6.50 17.62
N GLU A 136 -10.90 -6.01 18.84
CA GLU A 136 -12.14 -5.42 19.37
C GLU A 136 -12.57 -4.18 18.60
N GLU A 137 -11.64 -3.29 18.28
CA GLU A 137 -11.90 -2.09 17.45
C GLU A 137 -12.33 -2.50 16.05
N ALA A 138 -11.63 -3.46 15.43
CA ALA A 138 -12.01 -3.97 14.11
C ALA A 138 -13.39 -4.63 14.13
N ARG A 139 -13.75 -5.38 15.18
CA ARG A 139 -15.10 -5.94 15.37
C ARG A 139 -16.16 -4.83 15.46
N VAL A 140 -15.88 -3.71 16.14
CA VAL A 140 -16.79 -2.55 16.19
C VAL A 140 -17.04 -2.02 14.77
N LEU A 141 -15.98 -1.79 14.00
CA LEU A 141 -16.11 -1.30 12.63
C LEU A 141 -16.89 -2.28 11.73
N CYS A 142 -16.61 -3.58 11.83
CA CYS A 142 -17.29 -4.60 11.04
C CYS A 142 -18.78 -4.70 11.38
N ARG A 143 -19.16 -4.56 12.66
CA ARG A 143 -20.58 -4.51 13.07
C ARG A 143 -21.31 -3.33 12.46
N HIS A 144 -20.71 -2.14 12.48
CA HIS A 144 -21.31 -0.96 11.83
C HIS A 144 -21.45 -1.14 10.31
N LEU A 145 -20.47 -1.75 9.65
CA LEU A 145 -20.56 -2.04 8.22
C LEU A 145 -21.61 -3.11 7.90
N ALA A 146 -21.86 -4.06 8.78
CA ALA A 146 -22.94 -5.03 8.60
C ALA A 146 -24.34 -4.37 8.60
N GLU A 147 -24.52 -3.29 9.37
CA GLU A 147 -25.77 -2.55 9.46
C GLU A 147 -25.98 -1.57 8.28
N ILE A 148 -24.95 -0.80 7.93
CA ILE A 148 -25.06 0.32 6.97
C ILE A 148 -24.63 -0.09 5.54
N GLN A 149 -24.01 -1.27 5.38
CA GLN A 149 -23.48 -1.87 4.14
C GLN A 149 -22.30 -1.10 3.51
N GLU A 150 -22.34 0.23 3.51
CA GLU A 150 -21.29 1.09 2.99
C GLU A 150 -21.14 2.37 3.83
N CYS A 151 -19.92 2.75 4.16
CA CYS A 151 -19.64 3.96 4.92
C CYS A 151 -18.36 4.65 4.41
N ARG A 152 -18.32 5.99 4.44
CA ARG A 152 -17.07 6.72 4.18
C ARG A 152 -16.04 6.38 5.24
N ALA A 153 -14.78 6.21 4.83
CA ALA A 153 -13.68 5.82 5.71
C ALA A 153 -13.54 6.76 6.93
N VAL A 154 -13.74 8.06 6.73
CA VAL A 154 -13.71 9.04 7.84
C VAL A 154 -14.89 8.89 8.80
N ASP A 155 -16.07 8.56 8.30
CA ASP A 155 -17.27 8.40 9.14
C ASP A 155 -17.23 7.08 9.90
N LEU A 156 -16.72 6.03 9.26
CA LEU A 156 -16.56 4.72 9.86
C LEU A 156 -15.66 4.76 11.11
N VAL A 157 -14.54 5.47 11.04
CA VAL A 157 -13.61 5.53 12.19
C VAL A 157 -14.12 6.40 13.34
N ARG A 158 -15.14 7.26 13.12
CA ARG A 158 -15.75 8.09 14.19
C ARG A 158 -16.47 7.27 15.25
N HIS A 159 -16.76 6.00 14.98
CA HIS A 159 -17.29 5.05 15.97
C HIS A 159 -16.26 4.61 17.02
N LEU A 160 -15.00 5.04 16.89
CA LEU A 160 -13.93 4.77 17.85
C LEU A 160 -13.49 6.06 18.57
N PRO A 161 -12.85 5.94 19.76
CA PRO A 161 -12.28 7.08 20.48
C PRO A 161 -11.37 7.92 19.59
N VAL A 162 -11.39 9.26 19.77
CA VAL A 162 -10.70 10.24 18.89
C VAL A 162 -9.22 9.91 18.70
N GLU A 163 -8.55 9.48 19.77
CA GLU A 163 -7.15 9.08 19.81
C GLU A 163 -6.85 7.80 19.01
N ARG A 164 -7.85 6.94 18.79
CA ARG A 164 -7.72 5.69 18.03
C ARG A 164 -8.07 5.85 16.55
N GLN A 165 -8.82 6.89 16.18
CA GLN A 165 -9.26 7.11 14.79
C GLN A 165 -8.11 7.15 13.77
N PRO A 166 -6.95 7.81 14.03
CA PRO A 166 -5.86 7.82 13.05
C PRO A 166 -5.21 6.44 12.83
N VAL A 167 -5.23 5.56 13.85
CA VAL A 167 -4.72 4.19 13.75
C VAL A 167 -5.75 3.32 13.02
N ALA A 168 -7.02 3.43 13.38
CA ALA A 168 -8.11 2.72 12.72
C ALA A 168 -8.22 3.07 11.24
N PHE A 169 -8.11 4.37 10.89
CA PHE A 169 -8.19 4.85 9.51
C PHE A 169 -7.12 4.21 8.63
N ARG A 170 -5.86 4.26 9.06
CA ARG A 170 -4.78 3.55 8.35
C ARG A 170 -5.01 2.04 8.34
N GLY A 171 -5.51 1.50 9.46
CA GLY A 171 -5.89 0.10 9.62
C GLY A 171 -6.93 -0.41 8.63
N LEU A 172 -7.75 0.46 8.03
CA LEU A 172 -8.71 0.07 6.99
C LEU A 172 -7.99 -0.58 5.80
N ALA A 173 -6.83 -0.05 5.38
CA ALA A 173 -6.03 -0.66 4.32
C ALA A 173 -5.50 -2.05 4.72
N TRP A 174 -5.19 -2.26 5.99
CA TRP A 174 -4.78 -3.56 6.49
C TRP A 174 -5.95 -4.55 6.53
N LEU A 175 -7.13 -4.12 7.00
CA LEU A 175 -8.35 -4.93 6.95
C LEU A 175 -8.70 -5.32 5.51
N ALA A 176 -8.51 -4.42 4.55
CA ALA A 176 -8.74 -4.71 3.13
C ALA A 176 -7.74 -5.72 2.55
N LYS A 177 -6.47 -5.63 2.93
CA LYS A 177 -5.45 -6.62 2.54
C LYS A 177 -5.82 -8.04 2.98
N TYR A 178 -6.46 -8.17 4.14
CA TYR A 178 -6.84 -9.44 4.72
C TYR A 178 -8.29 -9.82 4.39
N GLY A 179 -8.88 -9.23 3.35
CA GLY A 179 -10.22 -9.58 2.87
C GLY A 179 -11.37 -9.28 3.83
N VAL A 180 -11.13 -8.55 4.93
CA VAL A 180 -12.17 -8.21 5.92
C VAL A 180 -13.13 -7.15 5.35
N VAL A 181 -12.59 -6.16 4.64
CA VAL A 181 -13.37 -5.07 4.05
C VAL A 181 -12.95 -4.84 2.61
N THR A 182 -13.83 -4.26 1.79
CA THR A 182 -13.44 -3.71 0.49
C THR A 182 -13.42 -2.18 0.56
N ILE A 183 -12.55 -1.57 -0.24
CA ILE A 183 -12.40 -0.11 -0.29
C ILE A 183 -12.50 0.34 -1.74
N HIS A 184 -13.45 1.24 -2.00
CA HIS A 184 -13.65 1.85 -3.29
C HIS A 184 -13.49 3.37 -3.16
N THR A 185 -12.83 4.00 -4.12
CA THR A 185 -12.92 5.46 -4.25
C THR A 185 -14.31 5.75 -4.79
N GLY A 186 -15.14 6.46 -4.01
CA GLY A 186 -16.37 7.02 -4.56
C GLY A 186 -16.02 7.82 -5.81
N GLU A 187 -16.79 7.62 -6.89
CA GLU A 187 -16.64 8.45 -8.09
C GLU A 187 -16.72 9.92 -7.65
N ALA A 188 -15.73 10.71 -8.09
CA ALA A 188 -15.70 12.14 -7.86
C ALA A 188 -16.74 12.83 -8.76
#